data_AF-A0A7S3FNX0-F1
#
_entry.id   AF-A0A7S3FNX0-F1
#
_cell.length_a   1.000
_cell.length_b   1.000
_cell.length_c   1.000
_cell.angle_alpha   90.00
_cell.angle_beta   90.00
_cell.angle_gamma   90.00
#
_symmetry.space_group_name_H-M   'P 1'
#
loop_
_entity.id
_entity.type
_entity.pdbx_description
1 polymer ?
#
loop_
_entity_poly.entity_id
_entity_poly.type
_entity_poly.pdbx_seq_one_letter_code
_entity_poly.pdbx_strand_id
1 'polypeptide(L)'
;KRSGPAEQVGGAMNGGGKEGGFNGMTRLRTHQSQVGSAPAYEYDTPPPFDNVAVENWERARRLWAHKPSTYKPKHKRPVLSVDITYEELLMTNKPFAQPVALQEMVDFLVDCWEQEGLYD
;
A
#
# COMPACT_ATOMS: atom_id res chain seq x y z
N LYS A 1 43.92 -2.94 32.25
CA LYS A 1 45.25 -3.38 31.75
C LYS A 1 45.35 -4.91 31.83
N ARG A 2 45.35 -5.58 30.68
CA ARG A 2 45.96 -6.90 30.34
C ARG A 2 45.30 -7.31 29.02
N SER A 3 45.87 -6.92 27.89
CA SER A 3 46.96 -7.60 27.17
C SER A 3 46.50 -8.93 26.58
N GLY A 4 46.27 -8.95 25.26
CA GLY A 4 46.57 -10.14 24.44
C GLY A 4 48.09 -10.29 24.27
N PRO A 5 48.64 -11.07 23.30
CA PRO A 5 47.99 -11.77 22.18
C PRO A 5 48.46 -13.24 22.00
N ALA A 6 47.92 -13.96 21.00
CA ALA A 6 48.64 -15.04 20.32
C ALA A 6 48.04 -15.30 18.91
N GLU A 7 48.84 -14.99 17.90
CA GLU A 7 48.73 -15.43 16.50
C GLU A 7 48.58 -16.96 16.38
N GLN A 8 47.77 -17.39 15.42
CA GLN A 8 48.06 -18.61 14.69
C GLN A 8 47.73 -18.42 13.20
N VAL A 9 48.76 -18.70 12.41
CA VAL A 9 48.94 -18.58 10.97
C VAL A 9 48.57 -19.89 10.27
N GLY A 10 48.06 -19.78 9.04
CA GLY A 10 47.83 -20.88 8.09
C GLY A 10 46.43 -20.75 7.47
N GLY A 11 46.24 -20.43 6.20
CA GLY A 11 47.04 -20.73 5.03
C GLY A 11 46.25 -21.70 4.14
N ALA A 12 45.32 -21.17 3.35
CA ALA A 12 44.73 -21.90 2.22
C ALA A 12 44.34 -20.89 1.14
N MET A 13 45.24 -20.76 0.16
CA MET A 13 44.98 -20.15 -1.13
C MET A 13 43.98 -21.04 -1.88
N ASN A 14 42.89 -20.47 -2.39
CA ASN A 14 42.30 -20.99 -3.62
C ASN A 14 41.74 -19.83 -4.44
N GLY A 15 42.53 -19.44 -5.43
CA GLY A 15 42.13 -18.51 -6.48
C GLY A 15 41.23 -19.21 -7.48
N GLY A 16 40.21 -18.49 -7.94
CA GLY A 16 39.31 -18.96 -8.97
C GLY A 16 38.40 -17.83 -9.40
N GLY A 17 38.99 -16.80 -10.01
CA GLY A 17 38.23 -15.77 -10.69
C GLY A 17 37.42 -16.37 -11.84
N LYS A 18 36.16 -15.97 -11.96
CA LYS A 18 35.54 -15.74 -13.26
C LYS A 18 34.71 -14.47 -13.20
N GLU A 19 35.27 -13.51 -13.92
CA GLU A 19 34.67 -12.28 -14.39
C GLU A 19 33.37 -12.56 -15.14
N GLY A 20 32.53 -11.52 -15.23
CA GLY A 20 31.84 -11.25 -16.48
C GLY A 20 30.33 -11.31 -16.43
N GLY A 21 29.73 -10.12 -16.41
CA GLY A 21 28.57 -9.86 -17.25
C GLY A 21 27.23 -9.73 -16.52
N PHE A 22 26.98 -8.56 -15.96
CA PHE A 22 25.63 -7.99 -16.01
C PHE A 22 25.20 -7.94 -17.48
N ASN A 23 24.22 -8.76 -17.86
CA ASN A 23 23.46 -8.53 -19.08
C ASN A 23 21.98 -8.47 -18.72
N GLY A 24 21.55 -7.24 -18.41
CA GLY A 24 20.16 -6.86 -18.61
C GLY A 24 19.87 -6.93 -20.11
N MET A 25 18.98 -7.84 -20.50
CA MET A 25 18.24 -7.72 -21.74
C MET A 25 16.93 -8.49 -21.57
N THR A 26 15.89 -7.79 -21.11
CA THR A 26 14.51 -8.28 -21.19
C THR A 26 14.17 -8.40 -22.67
N ARG A 27 14.40 -9.59 -23.25
CA ARG A 27 14.08 -9.84 -24.66
C ARG A 27 12.57 -9.97 -24.80
N LEU A 28 12.00 -9.06 -25.58
CA LEU A 28 10.61 -9.04 -26.01
C LEU A 28 10.21 -10.43 -26.54
N ARG A 29 9.14 -11.00 -25.97
CA ARG A 29 8.57 -12.30 -26.35
C ARG A 29 7.86 -12.15 -27.69
N THR A 30 8.54 -12.52 -28.76
CA THR A 30 7.94 -12.77 -30.08
C THR A 30 7.57 -14.25 -30.16
N HIS A 31 6.29 -14.54 -30.43
CA HIS A 31 5.79 -15.91 -30.64
C HIS A 31 5.98 -16.28 -32.11
N GLN A 32 7.10 -16.92 -32.46
CA GLN A 32 7.22 -17.63 -33.73
C GLN A 32 6.76 -19.07 -33.54
N SER A 33 5.68 -19.44 -34.24
CA SER A 33 5.18 -20.81 -34.30
C SER A 33 6.09 -21.63 -35.22
N GLN A 34 6.85 -22.57 -34.65
CA GLN A 34 7.71 -23.47 -35.42
C GLN A 34 7.12 -24.88 -35.37
N VAL A 35 6.52 -25.29 -36.49
CA VAL A 35 6.05 -26.67 -36.73
C VAL A 35 7.28 -27.55 -36.98
N GLY A 36 7.59 -28.41 -36.02
CA GLY A 36 8.64 -29.42 -36.12
C GLY A 36 8.50 -30.39 -34.96
N SER A 37 8.36 -31.69 -35.26
CA SER A 37 8.28 -32.76 -34.27
C SER A 37 9.63 -32.94 -33.57
N ALA A 38 9.94 -32.06 -32.63
CA ALA A 38 10.91 -32.34 -31.57
C ALA A 38 10.28 -33.37 -30.61
N PRO A 39 11.07 -34.26 -29.98
CA PRO A 39 10.53 -35.08 -28.90
C PRO A 39 9.88 -34.12 -27.90
N ALA A 40 8.64 -34.42 -27.50
CA ALA A 40 7.94 -33.63 -26.50
C ALA A 40 8.91 -33.50 -25.33
N TYR A 41 9.44 -32.29 -25.12
CA TYR A 41 10.16 -32.01 -23.89
C TYR A 41 9.19 -32.42 -22.79
N GLU A 42 9.63 -33.27 -21.88
CA GLU A 42 8.88 -33.51 -20.66
C GLU A 42 9.05 -32.21 -19.88
N TYR A 43 8.08 -31.30 -19.99
CA TYR A 43 8.07 -30.16 -19.10
C TYR A 43 7.70 -30.71 -17.74
N ASP A 44 8.64 -30.65 -16.81
CA ASP A 44 8.34 -30.75 -15.39
C ASP A 44 7.17 -29.80 -15.10
N THR A 45 6.13 -30.34 -14.46
CA THR A 45 4.97 -29.53 -14.10
C THR A 45 5.48 -28.39 -13.23
N PRO A 46 5.25 -27.11 -13.62
CA PRO A 46 5.74 -26.00 -12.84
C PRO A 46 5.14 -26.10 -11.44
N PRO A 47 5.91 -25.76 -10.39
CA PRO A 47 5.39 -25.78 -9.04
C PRO A 47 4.14 -24.90 -8.95
N PRO A 48 3.18 -25.25 -8.08
CA PRO A 48 1.97 -24.46 -7.91
C PRO A 48 2.34 -23.01 -7.59
N PHE A 49 1.72 -22.08 -8.32
CA PHE A 49 1.91 -20.65 -8.09
C PHE A 49 1.22 -20.26 -6.80
N ASP A 50 1.98 -19.65 -5.89
CA ASP A 50 1.47 -19.12 -4.64
C ASP A 50 1.34 -17.59 -4.74
N ASN A 51 0.14 -17.06 -4.50
CA ASN A 51 -0.16 -15.63 -4.63
C ASN A 51 0.01 -14.92 -3.29
N VAL A 52 1.25 -14.76 -2.84
CA VAL A 52 1.58 -14.12 -1.56
C VAL A 52 0.95 -12.71 -1.40
N ALA A 53 0.72 -11.99 -2.50
CA ALA A 53 0.08 -10.68 -2.47
C ALA A 53 -1.40 -10.74 -2.06
N VAL A 54 -2.15 -11.76 -2.51
CA VAL A 54 -3.57 -11.92 -2.14
C VAL A 54 -3.70 -12.22 -0.66
N GLU A 55 -2.87 -13.11 -0.13
CA GLU A 55 -2.88 -13.49 1.29
C GLU A 55 -2.56 -12.29 2.20
N ASN A 56 -1.55 -11.50 1.81
CA ASN A 56 -1.16 -10.31 2.55
C ASN A 56 -2.28 -9.27 2.58
N TRP A 57 -2.95 -9.06 1.45
CA TRP A 57 -4.07 -8.13 1.37
C TRP A 57 -5.28 -8.62 2.17
N GLU A 58 -5.61 -9.91 2.12
CA GLU A 58 -6.69 -10.47 2.93
C GLU A 58 -6.43 -10.30 4.43
N ARG A 59 -5.18 -10.55 4.86
CA ARG A 59 -4.75 -10.33 6.25
C ARG A 59 -4.90 -8.86 6.66
N ALA A 60 -4.43 -7.94 5.82
CA ALA A 60 -4.53 -6.50 6.07
C ALA A 60 -6.01 -6.06 6.15
N ARG A 61 -6.84 -6.50 5.21
CA ARG A 61 -8.27 -6.18 5.17
C ARG A 61 -8.99 -6.65 6.42
N ARG A 62 -8.73 -7.87 6.92
CA ARG A 62 -9.35 -8.37 8.15
C ARG A 62 -9.04 -7.48 9.36
N LEU A 63 -7.81 -6.97 9.46
CA LEU A 63 -7.42 -6.03 10.51
C LEU A 63 -8.18 -4.70 10.42
N TRP A 64 -8.39 -4.17 9.21
CA TRP A 64 -9.13 -2.92 8.98
C TRP A 64 -10.63 -3.06 9.20
N ALA A 65 -11.21 -4.20 8.81
CA ALA A 65 -12.62 -4.49 8.99
C ALA A 65 -12.98 -4.79 10.45
N HIS A 66 -11.99 -5.10 11.29
CA HIS A 66 -12.18 -5.34 12.71
C HIS A 66 -12.52 -4.02 13.43
N LYS A 67 -13.79 -3.64 13.42
CA LYS A 67 -14.31 -2.58 14.28
C LYS A 67 -14.22 -3.06 15.72
N PRO A 68 -13.49 -2.38 16.63
CA PRO A 68 -13.53 -2.75 18.04
C PRO A 68 -15.00 -2.69 18.50
N SER A 69 -15.49 -3.77 19.12
CA SER A 69 -16.89 -3.91 19.57
C SER A 69 -17.35 -2.75 20.48
N THR A 70 -16.41 -2.02 21.06
CA THR A 70 -16.62 -0.85 21.92
C THR A 70 -16.80 0.47 21.16
N TYR A 71 -16.74 0.51 19.82
CA TYR A 71 -17.00 1.72 19.05
C TYR A 71 -18.48 2.09 19.14
N LYS A 72 -18.81 2.85 20.18
CA LYS A 72 -20.07 3.58 20.26
C LYS A 72 -19.81 4.97 19.66
N PRO A 73 -20.50 5.37 18.58
CA PRO A 73 -20.47 6.77 18.17
C PRO A 73 -20.98 7.59 19.35
N LYS A 74 -20.07 8.29 20.02
CA LYS A 74 -20.46 9.27 21.02
C LYS A 74 -21.23 10.34 20.27
N HIS A 75 -22.43 10.67 20.72
CA HIS A 75 -23.11 11.88 20.27
C HIS A 75 -22.20 13.07 20.62
N LYS A 76 -21.39 13.50 19.66
CA LYS A 76 -20.55 14.68 19.79
C LYS A 76 -21.44 15.88 19.53
N ARG A 77 -21.14 16.98 20.22
CA ARG A 77 -21.74 18.27 19.85
C ARG A 77 -21.30 18.60 18.42
N PRO A 78 -22.16 19.22 17.61
CA PRO A 78 -21.77 19.77 16.32
C PRO A 78 -20.51 20.62 16.48
N VAL A 79 -19.54 20.40 15.61
CA VAL A 79 -18.31 21.19 15.46
C VAL A 79 -18.60 22.47 14.69
N LEU A 80 -19.48 22.39 13.69
CA LEU A 80 -20.00 23.51 12.92
C LEU A 80 -21.09 24.22 13.71
N SER A 81 -21.05 25.55 13.71
CA SER A 81 -22.19 26.34 14.18
C SER A 81 -23.31 26.27 13.17
N VAL A 82 -24.55 26.28 13.65
CA VAL A 82 -25.77 26.31 12.80
C VAL A 82 -25.76 27.52 11.86
N ASP A 83 -25.16 28.63 12.30
CA ASP A 83 -25.14 29.90 11.57
C ASP A 83 -23.85 30.11 10.76
N ILE A 84 -23.01 29.09 10.57
CA ILE A 84 -21.79 29.23 9.74
C ILE A 84 -22.17 29.31 8.27
N THR A 85 -21.48 30.16 7.51
CA THR A 85 -21.64 30.20 6.03
C THR A 85 -20.50 29.48 5.32
N TYR A 86 -20.73 29.06 4.08
CA TYR A 86 -19.70 28.45 3.23
C TYR A 86 -18.47 29.35 3.06
N GLU A 87 -18.70 30.65 2.86
CA GLU A 87 -17.65 31.66 2.74
C GLU A 87 -16.82 31.77 4.01
N GLU A 88 -17.43 31.77 5.20
CA GLU A 88 -16.69 31.80 6.47
C GLU A 88 -15.82 30.55 6.68
N LEU A 89 -16.33 29.40 6.24
CA LEU A 89 -15.67 28.10 6.33
C LEU A 89 -14.46 28.02 5.38
N LEU A 90 -14.56 28.62 4.19
CA LEU A 90 -13.49 28.69 3.20
C LEU A 90 -12.53 29.88 3.38
N MET A 91 -12.96 30.97 4.03
CA MET A 91 -12.11 32.13 4.33
C MET A 91 -10.88 31.73 5.16
N THR A 92 -10.97 30.64 5.91
CA THR A 92 -9.85 30.13 6.71
C THR A 92 -9.47 28.71 6.30
N ASN A 93 -8.24 28.50 5.85
CA ASN A 93 -7.70 27.15 5.63
C ASN A 93 -7.23 26.50 6.95
N LYS A 94 -7.78 26.93 8.09
CA LYS A 94 -7.37 26.44 9.41
C LYS A 94 -8.08 25.12 9.68
N PRO A 95 -7.38 24.09 10.19
CA PRO A 95 -8.03 22.85 10.57
C PRO A 95 -9.00 23.10 11.72
N PHE A 96 -10.12 22.39 11.72
CA PHE A 96 -11.07 22.41 12.83
C PHE A 96 -10.43 21.91 14.13
N ALA A 97 -10.81 22.51 15.25
CA ALA A 97 -10.32 22.10 16.57
C ALA A 97 -10.69 20.65 16.93
N GLN A 98 -11.77 20.12 16.32
CA GLN A 98 -12.18 18.73 16.42
C GLN A 98 -12.53 18.19 15.03
N PRO A 99 -12.37 16.88 14.78
CA PRO A 99 -12.79 16.28 13.52
C PRO A 99 -14.31 16.43 13.35
N VAL A 100 -14.73 17.06 12.24
CA VAL A 100 -16.14 17.21 11.87
C VAL A 100 -16.67 15.84 11.43
N ALA A 101 -17.87 15.48 11.90
CA ALA A 101 -18.51 14.25 11.43
C ALA A 101 -18.87 14.39 9.95
N LEU A 102 -18.73 13.32 9.17
CA LEU A 102 -19.07 13.38 7.74
C LEU A 102 -20.54 13.79 7.54
N GLN A 103 -21.45 13.23 8.34
CA GLN A 103 -22.86 13.58 8.29
C GLN A 103 -23.07 15.09 8.51
N GLU A 104 -22.39 15.67 9.48
CA GLU A 104 -22.50 17.10 9.79
C GLU A 104 -22.03 17.99 8.64
N MET A 105 -20.94 17.62 7.95
CA MET A 105 -20.52 18.32 6.74
C MET A 105 -21.55 18.20 5.60
N VAL A 106 -22.21 17.05 5.48
CA VAL A 106 -23.24 16.84 4.45
C VAL A 106 -24.47 17.68 4.75
N ASP A 107 -24.97 17.64 5.99
CA ASP A 107 -26.13 18.42 6.44
C ASP A 107 -25.90 19.93 6.18
N PHE A 108 -24.73 20.44 6.57
CA PHE A 108 -24.33 21.83 6.32
C PHE A 108 -24.31 22.22 4.83
N LEU A 109 -23.77 21.34 3.96
CA LEU A 109 -23.69 21.63 2.52
C LEU A 109 -25.08 21.66 1.87
N VAL A 110 -25.98 20.78 2.30
CA VAL A 110 -27.39 20.80 1.85
C VAL A 110 -28.03 22.12 2.21
N ASP A 111 -27.88 22.58 3.46
CA ASP A 111 -28.42 23.88 3.91
C ASP A 111 -27.89 25.05 3.07
N CYS A 112 -26.59 25.05 2.73
CA CYS A 112 -26.00 26.09 1.89
C CYS A 112 -26.57 26.09 0.47
N TRP A 113 -26.68 24.92 -0.14
CA TRP A 113 -27.18 24.80 -1.51
C TRP A 113 -28.67 25.14 -1.64
N GLU A 114 -29.48 24.79 -0.64
CA GLU A 114 -30.90 25.19 -0.59
C GLU A 114 -31.04 26.71 -0.47
N GLN A 115 -30.20 27.37 0.35
CA GLN A 115 -30.20 28.83 0.50
C GLN A 115 -29.75 29.56 -0.78
N GLU A 116 -28.82 28.99 -1.53
CA GLU A 116 -28.34 29.54 -2.80
C GLU A 116 -29.26 29.24 -3.99
N GLY A 117 -30.29 28.39 -3.82
CA GLY A 117 -31.21 28.01 -4.90
C GLY A 117 -30.57 27.11 -5.96
N LEU A 118 -29.52 26.35 -5.61
CA LEU A 118 -28.79 25.48 -6.55
C LEU A 118 -29.60 24.24 -6.98
N TYR A 119 -30.74 24.00 -6.32
CA TYR A 119 -31.63 22.85 -6.51
C TYR A 119 -33.00 23.20 -7.12
N ASP A 120 -33.27 24.47 -7.45
CA ASP A 120 -34.52 24.92 -8.09
C ASP A 120 -34.55 24.73 -9.63
#